data_AF-A0A2V8JQE7-F1
#
_entry.id   AF-A0A2V8JQE7-F1
#
_cell.length_a   1.000
_cell.length_b   1.000
_cell.length_c   1.000
_cell.angle_alpha   90.00
_cell.angle_beta   90.00
_cell.angle_gamma   90.00
#
_symmetry.space_group_name_H-M   'P 1'
#
loop_
_entity.id
_entity.type
_entity.pdbx_description
1 polymer ?
#
loop_
_entity_poly.entity_id
_entity_poly.type
_entity_poly.pdbx_seq_one_letter_code
_entity_poly.pdbx_strand_id
1 'polypeptide(L)'
;MIQQLGNDKLTADAAGALAFFEDAVVGTLRDHLNDPNEPIEIRQQIPQVLLRIGTEPAGRVLAENLLQADTILRFRIISALNKLHDVRRNLALDKPLVETVMTAELMGHYRSYQILGTMGGVADDVLQRAMNDELERIFRLMKLLFPSLDLQNAYLGIQSSDPVTHANALEFLDNTLNPQLRPLLVPLIDSEVSVEERIRLADRFLGFSVKA
;
A
#
# COMPACT_ATOMS: atom_id res chain seq x y z
N MET A 1 13.47 18.73 -17.19
CA MET A 1 12.05 18.48 -16.84
C MET A 1 11.92 17.60 -15.61
N ILE A 2 12.59 16.43 -15.55
CA ILE A 2 12.51 15.54 -14.37
C ILE A 2 12.97 16.21 -13.07
N GLN A 3 14.07 16.96 -13.11
CA GLN A 3 14.57 17.72 -11.95
C GLN A 3 13.56 18.77 -11.41
N GLN A 4 12.55 19.16 -12.20
CA GLN A 4 11.50 20.09 -11.77
C GLN A 4 10.33 19.38 -11.06
N LEU A 5 10.32 18.04 -11.02
CA LEU A 5 9.33 17.29 -10.25
C LEU A 5 9.50 17.45 -8.74
N GLY A 6 10.71 17.75 -8.26
CA GLY A 6 10.98 18.05 -6.85
C GLY A 6 10.55 19.45 -6.41
N ASN A 7 10.01 20.27 -7.32
CA ASN A 7 9.57 21.63 -7.03
C ASN A 7 8.05 21.71 -7.03
N ASP A 8 7.44 21.80 -5.85
CA ASP A 8 5.98 21.82 -5.63
C ASP A 8 5.21 22.77 -6.57
N LYS A 9 5.80 23.90 -6.96
CA LYS A 9 5.15 24.88 -7.85
C LYS A 9 5.09 24.43 -9.31
N LEU A 10 6.03 23.59 -9.74
CA LEU A 10 6.21 23.18 -11.13
C LEU A 10 5.90 21.69 -11.35
N THR A 11 5.67 20.92 -10.29
CA THR A 11 5.45 19.47 -10.35
C THR A 11 4.30 19.10 -11.29
N ALA A 12 3.17 19.80 -11.21
CA ALA A 12 2.00 19.47 -12.03
C ALA A 12 2.25 19.67 -13.53
N ASP A 13 2.90 20.78 -13.88
CA ASP A 13 3.25 21.16 -15.26
C ASP A 13 4.37 20.26 -15.80
N ALA A 14 5.41 19.99 -15.00
CA ALA A 14 6.50 19.09 -15.35
C ALA A 14 6.00 17.66 -15.57
N ALA A 15 5.10 17.16 -14.72
CA ALA A 15 4.46 15.86 -14.88
C ALA A 15 3.56 15.80 -16.11
N GLY A 16 2.85 16.89 -16.43
CA GLY A 16 2.04 17.01 -17.64
C GLY A 16 2.91 16.98 -18.90
N ALA A 17 3.96 17.81 -18.92
CA ALA A 17 4.94 17.88 -20.00
C ALA A 17 5.61 16.52 -20.26
N LEU A 18 6.03 15.81 -19.21
CA LEU A 18 6.65 14.49 -19.34
C LEU A 18 5.67 13.44 -19.90
N ALA A 19 4.40 13.49 -19.52
CA ALA A 19 3.40 12.55 -20.02
C ALA A 19 3.16 12.67 -21.53
N PHE A 20 3.36 13.85 -22.14
CA PHE A 20 3.26 14.03 -23.60
C PHE A 20 4.30 13.23 -24.41
N PHE A 21 5.40 12.81 -23.77
CA PHE A 21 6.41 11.99 -24.43
C PHE A 21 6.11 10.48 -24.36
N GLU A 22 5.00 10.09 -23.72
CA GLU A 22 4.50 8.72 -23.64
C GLU A 22 5.61 7.70 -23.28
N ASP A 23 5.75 6.62 -24.07
CA ASP A 23 6.71 5.54 -23.80
C ASP A 23 8.17 5.96 -23.94
N ALA A 24 8.47 7.08 -24.63
CA ALA A 24 9.85 7.51 -24.86
C ALA A 24 10.57 7.92 -23.57
N VAL A 25 9.84 8.36 -22.54
CA VAL A 25 10.40 8.76 -21.24
C VAL A 25 10.31 7.67 -20.18
N VAL A 26 9.60 6.55 -20.43
CA VAL A 26 9.36 5.50 -19.42
C VAL A 26 10.67 4.89 -18.92
N GLY A 27 11.62 4.63 -19.81
CA GLY A 27 12.95 4.12 -19.43
C GLY A 27 13.68 5.08 -18.49
N THR A 28 13.70 6.36 -18.82
CA THR A 28 14.34 7.40 -18.00
C THR A 28 13.64 7.56 -16.64
N LEU A 29 12.31 7.53 -16.60
CA LEU A 29 11.54 7.56 -15.35
C LEU A 29 11.84 6.34 -14.46
N ARG A 30 11.99 5.16 -15.04
CA ARG A 30 12.41 3.95 -14.31
C ARG A 30 13.80 4.13 -13.71
N ASP A 31 14.74 4.68 -14.46
CA ASP A 31 16.12 4.86 -14.00
C ASP A 31 16.16 5.83 -12.80
N HIS A 32 15.46 6.97 -12.88
CA HIS A 32 15.35 7.90 -11.73
C HIS A 32 14.57 7.32 -10.54
N LEU A 33 13.54 6.49 -10.78
CA LEU A 33 12.79 5.83 -9.70
C LEU A 33 13.68 4.91 -8.87
N ASN A 34 14.64 4.26 -9.53
CA ASN A 34 15.53 3.25 -8.96
C ASN A 34 16.88 3.78 -8.50
N ASP A 35 17.23 5.04 -8.82
CA ASP A 35 18.46 5.64 -8.33
C ASP A 35 18.30 6.05 -6.85
N PRO A 36 19.03 5.40 -5.91
CA PRO A 36 18.99 5.79 -4.50
C PRO A 36 19.60 7.17 -4.24
N ASN A 37 20.36 7.73 -5.18
CA ASN A 37 20.95 9.07 -5.07
C ASN A 37 20.03 10.18 -5.57
N GLU A 38 18.93 9.84 -6.24
CA GLU A 38 17.93 10.83 -6.66
C GLU A 38 17.16 11.33 -5.42
N PRO A 39 16.90 12.65 -5.29
CA PRO A 39 16.06 13.19 -4.23
C PRO A 39 14.72 12.45 -4.12
N ILE A 40 14.33 12.11 -2.90
CA ILE A 40 13.13 11.30 -2.66
C ILE A 40 11.87 12.00 -3.18
N GLU A 41 11.83 13.32 -3.12
CA GLU A 41 10.74 14.16 -3.61
C GLU A 41 10.51 13.96 -5.11
N ILE A 42 11.59 13.81 -5.90
CA ILE A 42 11.51 13.53 -7.34
C ILE A 42 10.98 12.12 -7.56
N ARG A 43 11.56 11.14 -6.87
CA ARG A 43 11.15 9.73 -6.96
C ARG A 43 9.66 9.56 -6.64
N GLN A 44 9.15 10.26 -5.63
CA GLN A 44 7.75 10.26 -5.23
C GLN A 44 6.79 10.86 -6.28
N GLN A 45 7.25 11.67 -7.24
CA GLN A 45 6.37 12.15 -8.32
C GLN A 45 6.29 11.21 -9.52
N ILE A 46 7.33 10.39 -9.73
CA ILE A 46 7.42 9.50 -10.88
C ILE A 46 6.19 8.58 -11.04
N PRO A 47 5.63 7.96 -9.97
CA PRO A 47 4.45 7.12 -10.11
C PRO A 47 3.25 7.82 -10.73
N GLN A 48 3.05 9.11 -10.42
CA GLN A 48 1.95 9.91 -10.97
C GLN A 48 2.18 10.25 -12.45
N VAL A 49 3.43 10.41 -12.88
CA VAL A 49 3.78 10.58 -14.30
C VAL A 49 3.53 9.28 -15.06
N LEU A 50 3.99 8.14 -14.53
CA LEU A 50 3.75 6.82 -15.12
C LEU A 50 2.26 6.48 -15.22
N LEU A 51 1.46 6.84 -14.21
CA LEU A 51 0.01 6.73 -14.26
C LEU A 51 -0.61 7.57 -15.38
N ARG A 52 -0.12 8.81 -15.60
CA ARG A 52 -0.63 9.70 -16.67
C ARG A 52 -0.29 9.19 -18.06
N ILE A 53 0.94 8.69 -18.25
CA ILE A 53 1.35 8.00 -19.48
C ILE A 53 0.43 6.80 -19.69
N GLY A 54 0.29 6.01 -18.62
CA GLY A 54 -0.70 4.96 -18.50
C GLY A 54 -0.63 3.95 -19.64
N THR A 55 0.57 3.59 -20.08
CA THR A 55 0.88 2.52 -21.05
C THR A 55 1.25 1.20 -20.35
N GLU A 56 1.44 0.13 -21.11
CA GLU A 56 1.83 -1.18 -20.54
C GLU A 56 3.27 -1.12 -20.02
N PRO A 57 4.23 -0.50 -20.72
CA PRO A 57 5.56 -0.25 -20.16
C PRO A 57 5.52 0.56 -18.86
N ALA A 58 4.68 1.61 -18.77
CA ALA A 58 4.56 2.40 -17.55
C ALA A 58 3.98 1.58 -16.38
N GLY A 59 2.97 0.74 -16.65
CA GLY A 59 2.42 -0.19 -15.67
C GLY A 59 3.42 -1.25 -15.20
N ARG A 60 4.24 -1.76 -16.11
CA ARG A 60 5.31 -2.71 -15.80
C ARG A 60 6.36 -2.10 -14.88
N VAL A 61 6.80 -0.87 -15.16
CA VAL A 61 7.73 -0.14 -14.27
C VAL A 61 7.13 0.00 -12.87
N LEU A 62 5.85 0.34 -12.73
CA LEU A 62 5.21 0.39 -11.41
C LEU A 62 5.18 -0.98 -10.72
N ALA A 63 4.83 -2.04 -11.44
CA ALA A 63 4.76 -3.40 -10.90
C ALA A 63 6.12 -3.94 -10.44
N GLU A 64 7.19 -3.70 -11.20
CA GLU A 64 8.55 -4.13 -10.88
C GLU A 64 9.15 -3.37 -9.67
N ASN A 65 8.58 -2.22 -9.30
CA ASN A 65 9.12 -1.34 -8.27
C ASN A 65 8.24 -1.23 -7.01
N LEU A 66 7.36 -2.22 -6.77
CA LEU A 66 6.47 -2.25 -5.60
C LEU A 66 7.22 -2.29 -4.26
N LEU A 67 8.44 -2.83 -4.22
CA LEU A 67 9.25 -2.89 -3.01
C LEU A 67 10.13 -1.63 -2.89
N GLN A 68 9.73 -0.70 -2.04
CA GLN A 68 10.47 0.54 -1.76
C GLN A 68 10.68 0.72 -0.27
N ALA A 69 11.80 1.32 0.16
CA ALA A 69 12.04 1.62 1.57
C ALA A 69 11.15 2.77 2.07
N ASP A 70 10.98 3.82 1.25
CA ASP A 70 10.14 4.98 1.56
C ASP A 70 8.65 4.63 1.45
N THR A 71 7.90 4.85 2.54
CA THR A 71 6.48 4.46 2.64
C THR A 71 5.58 5.31 1.74
N ILE A 72 5.90 6.60 1.56
CA ILE A 72 5.16 7.51 0.68
C ILE A 72 5.32 7.09 -0.77
N LEU A 73 6.55 6.83 -1.22
CA LEU A 73 6.84 6.33 -2.55
C LEU A 73 6.12 5.00 -2.81
N ARG A 74 6.22 4.07 -1.86
CA ARG A 74 5.55 2.77 -1.94
C ARG A 74 4.04 2.92 -2.11
N PHE A 75 3.40 3.76 -1.29
CA PHE A 75 1.98 4.06 -1.41
C PHE A 75 1.62 4.61 -2.80
N ARG A 76 2.41 5.56 -3.31
CA ARG A 76 2.17 6.18 -4.62
C ARG A 76 2.30 5.18 -5.77
N ILE A 77 3.27 4.26 -5.70
CA ILE A 77 3.42 3.17 -6.68
C ILE A 77 2.19 2.26 -6.64
N ILE A 78 1.81 1.76 -5.46
CA ILE A 78 0.66 0.85 -5.29
C ILE A 78 -0.63 1.53 -5.78
N SER A 79 -0.84 2.80 -5.44
CA SER A 79 -2.02 3.58 -5.83
C SER A 79 -2.07 3.82 -7.34
N ALA A 80 -0.94 4.18 -7.96
CA ALA A 80 -0.82 4.32 -9.41
C ALA A 80 -1.10 3.00 -10.13
N LEU A 81 -0.54 1.89 -9.62
CA LEU A 81 -0.74 0.57 -10.19
C LEU A 81 -2.19 0.10 -10.09
N ASN A 82 -2.85 0.32 -8.93
CA ASN A 82 -4.28 0.04 -8.76
C ASN A 82 -5.14 0.79 -9.78
N LYS A 83 -4.90 2.09 -9.96
CA LYS A 83 -5.63 2.92 -10.94
C LYS A 83 -5.39 2.44 -12.38
N LEU A 84 -4.15 2.10 -12.72
CA LEU A 84 -3.86 1.54 -14.05
C LEU A 84 -4.51 0.19 -14.25
N HIS A 85 -4.52 -0.68 -13.25
CA HIS A 85 -5.17 -1.98 -13.32
C HIS A 85 -6.69 -1.85 -13.51
N ASP A 86 -7.34 -0.89 -12.83
CA ASP A 86 -8.77 -0.61 -12.99
C ASP A 86 -9.13 -0.18 -14.43
N VAL A 87 -8.27 0.66 -15.03
CA VAL A 87 -8.43 1.14 -16.42
C VAL A 87 -8.02 0.06 -17.42
N ARG A 88 -6.98 -0.72 -17.12
CA ARG A 88 -6.36 -1.74 -17.98
C ARG A 88 -6.51 -3.11 -17.33
N ARG A 89 -7.67 -3.74 -17.58
CA ARG A 89 -8.04 -5.05 -17.03
C ARG A 89 -7.11 -6.23 -17.38
N ASN A 90 -6.11 -6.02 -18.24
CA ASN A 90 -5.15 -7.05 -18.68
C ASN A 90 -3.69 -6.68 -18.36
N LEU A 91 -3.43 -5.83 -17.35
CA LEU A 91 -2.06 -5.57 -16.93
C LEU A 91 -1.43 -6.85 -16.35
N ALA A 92 -0.31 -7.28 -16.94
CA ALA A 92 0.42 -8.45 -16.45
C ALA A 92 1.10 -8.10 -15.11
N LEU A 93 0.62 -8.73 -14.04
CA LEU A 93 1.19 -8.59 -12.70
C LEU A 93 1.94 -9.87 -12.32
N ASP A 94 3.15 -9.70 -11.79
CA ASP A 94 3.86 -10.77 -11.09
C ASP A 94 3.18 -10.98 -9.73
N LYS A 95 2.23 -11.92 -9.69
CA LYS A 95 1.47 -12.25 -8.46
C LYS A 95 2.39 -12.63 -7.29
N PRO A 96 3.40 -13.51 -7.46
CA PRO A 96 4.38 -13.78 -6.40
C PRO A 96 5.05 -12.53 -5.82
N LEU A 97 5.42 -11.56 -6.67
CA LEU A 97 5.99 -10.29 -6.18
C LEU A 97 4.96 -9.49 -5.36
N VAL A 98 3.72 -9.36 -5.85
CA VAL A 98 2.65 -8.65 -5.14
C VAL A 98 2.34 -9.32 -3.79
N GLU A 99 2.29 -10.66 -3.74
CA GLU A 99 2.12 -11.44 -2.50
C GLU A 99 3.27 -11.23 -1.52
N THR A 100 4.50 -11.16 -2.02
CA THR A 100 5.70 -10.87 -1.21
C THR A 100 5.61 -9.48 -0.57
N VAL A 101 5.23 -8.47 -1.36
CA VAL A 101 5.06 -7.09 -0.86
C VAL A 101 3.90 -7.00 0.13
N MET A 102 2.78 -7.69 -0.13
CA MET A 102 1.65 -7.76 0.82
C MET A 102 2.07 -8.40 2.15
N THR A 103 2.87 -9.46 2.10
CA THR A 103 3.39 -10.12 3.30
C THR A 103 4.31 -9.16 4.09
N ALA A 104 5.15 -8.38 3.40
CA ALA A 104 5.99 -7.38 4.04
C ALA A 104 5.17 -6.26 4.72
N GLU A 105 4.09 -5.79 4.09
CA GLU A 105 3.18 -4.82 4.71
C GLU A 105 2.44 -5.40 5.93
N LEU A 106 1.99 -6.65 5.87
CA LEU A 106 1.42 -7.36 7.03
C LEU A 106 2.44 -7.44 8.17
N MET A 107 3.69 -7.83 7.89
CA MET A 107 4.76 -7.85 8.89
C MET A 107 4.99 -6.47 9.51
N GLY A 108 4.99 -5.41 8.71
CA GLY A 108 5.07 -4.03 9.20
C GLY A 108 3.90 -3.67 10.12
N HIS A 109 2.69 -4.05 9.74
CA HIS A 109 1.50 -3.77 10.55
C HIS A 109 1.48 -4.51 11.88
N TYR A 110 1.87 -5.80 11.89
CA TYR A 110 2.08 -6.54 13.13
C TYR A 110 3.19 -5.92 13.99
N ARG A 111 4.26 -5.42 13.36
CA ARG A 111 5.33 -4.73 14.07
C ARG A 111 4.83 -3.47 14.77
N SER A 112 3.92 -2.71 14.14
CA SER A 112 3.28 -1.54 14.73
C SER A 112 2.45 -1.90 15.98
N TYR A 113 1.78 -3.06 16.00
CA TYR A 113 1.16 -3.56 17.23
C TYR A 113 2.18 -3.88 18.35
N GLN A 114 3.35 -4.43 18.04
CA GLN A 114 4.37 -4.63 19.08
C GLN A 114 4.88 -3.31 19.66
N ILE A 115 5.07 -2.30 18.81
CA ILE A 115 5.46 -0.94 19.24
C ILE A 115 4.36 -0.36 20.14
N LEU A 116 3.10 -0.49 19.74
CA LEU A 116 1.94 -0.10 20.56
C LEU A 116 1.97 -0.75 21.95
N GLY A 117 2.36 -2.03 22.04
CA GLY A 117 2.56 -2.72 23.31
C GLY A 117 3.62 -2.07 24.20
N THR A 118 4.72 -1.58 23.62
CA THR A 118 5.76 -0.84 24.38
C THR A 118 5.27 0.52 24.89
N MET A 119 4.24 1.07 24.25
CA MET A 119 3.61 2.35 24.62
C MET A 119 2.42 2.17 25.58
N GLY A 120 2.24 0.97 26.14
CA GLY A 120 1.14 0.69 27.07
C GLY A 120 -0.22 0.49 26.40
N GLY A 121 -0.26 0.19 25.10
CA GLY A 121 -1.48 -0.14 24.37
C GLY A 121 -2.24 1.07 23.81
N VAL A 122 -1.71 2.29 23.95
CA VAL A 122 -2.31 3.52 23.42
C VAL A 122 -1.43 4.11 22.32
N ALA A 123 -2.00 4.22 21.11
CA ALA A 123 -1.29 4.79 19.97
C ALA A 123 -1.33 6.32 20.08
N ASP A 124 -0.20 6.98 19.82
CA ASP A 124 -0.22 8.40 19.52
C ASP A 124 -0.73 8.64 18.09
N ASP A 125 -0.98 9.90 17.75
CA ASP A 125 -1.49 10.27 16.43
C ASP A 125 -0.55 9.86 15.28
N VAL A 126 0.74 9.69 15.55
CA VAL A 126 1.74 9.35 14.53
C VAL A 126 1.67 7.85 14.22
N LEU A 127 1.67 7.01 15.27
CA LEU A 127 1.54 5.57 15.14
C LEU A 127 0.16 5.20 14.58
N GLN A 128 -0.91 5.85 15.04
CA GLN A 128 -2.26 5.60 14.51
C GLN A 128 -2.33 5.88 13.01
N ARG A 129 -1.72 6.98 12.55
CA ARG A 129 -1.64 7.30 11.10
C ARG A 129 -0.82 6.27 10.35
N ALA A 130 0.34 5.88 10.85
CA ALA A 130 1.18 4.86 10.23
C ALA A 130 0.44 3.52 10.08
N MET A 131 -0.27 3.08 11.12
CA MET A 131 -1.07 1.85 11.12
C MET A 131 -2.22 1.90 10.10
N ASN A 132 -2.89 3.06 9.97
CA ASN A 132 -3.93 3.24 8.95
C ASN A 132 -3.34 3.19 7.54
N ASP A 133 -2.20 3.85 7.31
CA ASP A 133 -1.52 3.84 6.01
C ASP A 133 -1.01 2.44 5.62
N GLU A 134 -0.51 1.66 6.59
CA GLU A 134 -0.15 0.25 6.43
C GLU A 134 -1.37 -0.59 6.02
N LEU A 135 -2.48 -0.46 6.74
CA LEU A 135 -3.71 -1.17 6.43
C LEU A 135 -4.22 -0.81 5.03
N GLU A 136 -4.19 0.47 4.65
CA GLU A 136 -4.57 0.89 3.30
C GLU A 136 -3.70 0.22 2.22
N ARG A 137 -2.37 0.17 2.43
CA ARG A 137 -1.47 -0.51 1.49
C ARG A 137 -1.79 -2.01 1.39
N ILE A 138 -2.08 -2.68 2.49
CA ILE A 138 -2.51 -4.09 2.51
C ILE A 138 -3.76 -4.27 1.64
N PHE A 139 -4.82 -3.47 1.85
CA PHE A 139 -6.06 -3.57 1.07
C PHE A 139 -5.85 -3.27 -0.43
N ARG A 140 -4.99 -2.30 -0.77
CA ARG A 140 -4.65 -1.99 -2.16
C ARG A 140 -3.85 -3.11 -2.84
N LEU A 141 -2.98 -3.80 -2.11
CA LEU A 141 -2.26 -4.97 -2.64
C LEU A 141 -3.21 -6.16 -2.81
N MET A 142 -4.10 -6.39 -1.85
CA MET A 142 -5.16 -7.40 -1.98
C MET A 142 -6.05 -7.13 -3.20
N LYS A 143 -6.37 -5.86 -3.50
CA LYS A 143 -7.17 -5.50 -4.69
C LYS A 143 -6.48 -5.90 -6.00
N LEU A 144 -5.15 -5.85 -6.06
CA LEU A 144 -4.37 -6.33 -7.20
C LEU A 144 -4.38 -7.87 -7.32
N LEU A 145 -4.40 -8.59 -6.20
CA LEU A 145 -4.42 -10.05 -6.17
C LEU A 145 -5.82 -10.64 -6.42
N PHE A 146 -6.85 -9.96 -5.90
CA PHE A 146 -8.24 -10.40 -5.89
C PHE A 146 -9.17 -9.33 -6.52
N PRO A 147 -8.99 -9.01 -7.82
CA PRO A 147 -9.68 -7.89 -8.45
C PRO A 147 -11.20 -8.07 -8.61
N SER A 148 -11.72 -9.28 -8.39
CA SER A 148 -13.15 -9.56 -8.36
C SER A 148 -13.83 -9.18 -7.04
N LEU A 149 -13.05 -8.91 -5.99
CA LEU A 149 -13.57 -8.56 -4.67
C LEU A 149 -13.70 -7.06 -4.51
N ASP A 150 -14.76 -6.62 -3.86
CA ASP A 150 -14.98 -5.20 -3.55
C ASP A 150 -14.20 -4.76 -2.31
N LEU A 151 -12.86 -4.85 -2.42
CA LEU A 151 -11.94 -4.54 -1.33
C LEU A 151 -11.89 -3.04 -1.01
N GLN A 152 -12.30 -2.19 -1.94
CA GLN A 152 -12.38 -0.75 -1.69
C GLN A 152 -13.52 -0.43 -0.72
N ASN A 153 -14.73 -0.96 -0.95
CA ASN A 153 -15.84 -0.75 -0.01
C ASN A 153 -15.60 -1.48 1.31
N ALA A 154 -14.98 -2.66 1.30
CA ALA A 154 -14.58 -3.34 2.53
C ALA A 154 -13.63 -2.48 3.38
N TYR A 155 -12.59 -1.89 2.77
CA TYR A 155 -11.68 -0.99 3.50
C TYR A 155 -12.40 0.22 4.10
N LEU A 156 -13.27 0.88 3.32
CA LEU A 156 -14.07 2.01 3.81
C LEU A 156 -14.98 1.61 4.98
N GLY A 157 -15.56 0.41 4.91
CA GLY A 157 -16.40 -0.09 5.99
C GLY A 157 -15.63 -0.38 7.27
N ILE A 158 -14.41 -0.93 7.18
CA ILE A 158 -13.51 -1.15 8.32
C ILE A 158 -13.02 0.16 8.96
N GLN A 159 -12.98 1.25 8.19
CA GLN A 159 -12.64 2.59 8.70
C GLN A 159 -13.86 3.35 9.24
N SER A 160 -15.07 2.78 9.11
CA SER A 160 -16.30 3.45 9.51
C SER A 160 -16.46 3.51 11.03
N SER A 161 -16.88 4.66 11.54
CA SER A 161 -17.29 4.78 12.95
C SER A 161 -18.67 4.18 13.22
N ASP A 162 -19.44 3.84 12.19
CA ASP A 162 -20.74 3.17 12.34
C ASP A 162 -20.54 1.66 12.57
N PRO A 163 -20.93 1.11 13.75
CA PRO A 163 -20.69 -0.29 14.09
C PRO A 163 -21.33 -1.28 13.11
N VAL A 164 -22.49 -0.93 12.54
CA VAL A 164 -23.19 -1.80 11.56
C VAL A 164 -22.39 -1.89 10.27
N THR A 165 -21.94 -0.74 9.74
CA THR A 165 -21.09 -0.68 8.55
C THR A 165 -19.77 -1.43 8.77
N HIS A 166 -19.14 -1.27 9.94
CA HIS A 166 -17.93 -2.00 10.31
C HIS A 166 -18.15 -3.51 10.34
N ALA A 167 -19.20 -3.96 11.03
CA ALA A 167 -19.55 -5.38 11.15
C ALA A 167 -19.83 -6.02 9.77
N ASN A 168 -20.56 -5.32 8.90
CA ASN A 168 -20.85 -5.81 7.54
C ASN A 168 -19.56 -5.99 6.70
N ALA A 169 -18.61 -5.05 6.82
CA ALA A 169 -17.33 -5.15 6.11
C ALA A 169 -16.46 -6.28 6.68
N LEU A 170 -16.46 -6.46 7.99
CA LEU A 170 -15.77 -7.55 8.67
C LEU A 170 -16.33 -8.91 8.24
N GLU A 171 -17.66 -9.08 8.27
CA GLU A 171 -18.34 -10.30 7.82
C GLU A 171 -18.04 -10.62 6.35
N PHE A 172 -18.07 -9.60 5.49
CA PHE A 172 -17.68 -9.77 4.08
C PHE A 172 -16.25 -10.32 3.96
N LEU A 173 -15.29 -9.76 4.69
CA LEU A 173 -13.90 -10.22 4.66
C LEU A 173 -13.75 -11.62 5.25
N ASP A 174 -14.41 -11.93 6.37
CA ASP A 174 -14.33 -13.26 7.00
C ASP A 174 -14.84 -14.38 6.08
N ASN A 175 -15.90 -14.10 5.32
CA ASN A 175 -16.49 -15.03 4.36
C ASN A 175 -15.72 -15.13 3.03
N THR A 176 -15.00 -14.09 2.64
CA THR A 176 -14.42 -13.98 1.30
C THR A 176 -12.92 -14.29 1.28
N LEU A 177 -12.19 -13.98 2.35
CA LEU A 177 -10.76 -14.21 2.42
C LEU A 177 -10.43 -15.69 2.47
N ASN A 178 -9.36 -16.06 1.75
CA ASN A 178 -8.90 -17.44 1.74
C ASN A 178 -8.39 -17.89 3.12
N PRO A 179 -8.30 -19.20 3.39
CA PRO A 179 -7.89 -19.73 4.70
C PRO A 179 -6.50 -19.33 5.17
N GLN A 180 -5.63 -18.85 4.28
CA GLN A 180 -4.28 -18.41 4.63
C GLN A 180 -4.27 -16.94 5.09
N LEU A 181 -4.99 -16.06 4.39
CA LEU A 181 -5.01 -14.62 4.66
C LEU A 181 -6.00 -14.23 5.76
N ARG A 182 -7.13 -14.92 5.85
CA ARG A 182 -8.16 -14.66 6.86
C ARG A 182 -7.63 -14.63 8.30
N PRO A 183 -6.89 -15.65 8.81
CA PRO A 183 -6.39 -15.63 10.19
C PRO A 183 -5.32 -14.55 10.44
N LEU A 184 -4.71 -13.99 9.38
CA LEU A 184 -3.70 -12.94 9.49
C LEU A 184 -4.33 -11.55 9.55
N LEU A 185 -5.41 -11.31 8.79
CA LEU A 185 -5.99 -9.97 8.68
C LEU A 185 -7.19 -9.75 9.60
N VAL A 186 -8.14 -10.70 9.64
CA VAL A 186 -9.45 -10.52 10.31
C VAL A 186 -9.28 -10.12 11.79
N PRO A 187 -8.45 -10.80 12.60
CA PRO A 187 -8.29 -10.41 14.00
C PRO A 187 -7.72 -9.00 14.22
N LEU A 188 -7.03 -8.41 13.23
CA LEU A 188 -6.44 -7.08 13.33
C LEU A 188 -7.45 -5.96 13.05
N ILE A 189 -8.55 -6.28 12.38
CA ILE A 189 -9.61 -5.34 11.99
C ILE A 189 -10.93 -5.58 12.74
N ASP A 190 -11.01 -6.68 13.48
CA ASP A 190 -12.15 -7.02 14.34
C ASP A 190 -12.14 -6.15 15.61
N SER A 191 -13.21 -5.38 15.82
CA SER A 191 -13.36 -4.48 16.98
C SER A 191 -13.56 -5.23 18.30
N GLU A 192 -13.93 -6.51 18.28
CA GLU A 192 -14.04 -7.36 19.46
C GLU A 192 -12.67 -7.88 19.95
N VAL A 193 -11.64 -7.83 19.08
CA VAL A 193 -10.28 -8.26 19.44
C VAL A 193 -9.53 -7.13 20.13
N SER A 194 -9.19 -7.35 21.41
CA SER A 194 -8.47 -6.37 22.23
C SER A 194 -7.06 -6.07 21.71
N VAL A 195 -6.53 -4.89 22.04
CA VAL A 195 -5.15 -4.51 21.67
C VAL A 195 -4.13 -5.52 22.21
N GLU A 196 -4.32 -6.02 23.43
CA GLU A 196 -3.43 -7.05 24.01
C GLU A 196 -3.47 -8.36 23.22
N GLU A 197 -4.62 -8.76 22.69
CA GLU A 197 -4.71 -9.93 21.82
C GLU A 197 -4.01 -9.66 20.49
N ARG A 198 -4.18 -8.48 19.88
CA ARG A 198 -3.46 -8.11 18.65
C ARG A 198 -1.95 -8.10 18.83
N ILE A 199 -1.45 -7.66 19.99
CA ILE A 199 -0.04 -7.75 20.37
C ILE A 199 0.42 -9.22 20.47
N ARG A 200 -0.36 -10.08 21.13
CA ARG A 200 -0.03 -11.52 21.22
C ARG A 200 -0.02 -12.20 19.85
N LEU A 201 -0.94 -11.81 18.96
CA LEU A 201 -0.95 -12.26 17.58
C LEU A 201 0.30 -11.79 16.83
N ALA A 202 0.73 -10.54 17.04
CA ALA A 202 1.96 -10.01 16.47
C ALA A 202 3.20 -10.78 16.92
N ASP A 203 3.32 -11.07 18.22
CA ASP A 203 4.44 -11.85 18.77
C ASP A 203 4.49 -13.26 18.17
N ARG A 204 3.32 -13.90 18.00
CA ARG A 204 3.22 -15.22 17.39
C ARG A 204 3.59 -15.19 15.90
N PHE A 205 3.11 -14.19 15.17
CA PHE A 205 3.34 -14.05 13.74
C PHE A 205 4.82 -13.73 13.43
N LEU A 206 5.42 -12.83 14.19
CA LEU A 206 6.82 -12.41 13.99
C LEU A 206 7.83 -13.36 14.67
N GLY A 207 7.39 -14.19 15.61
CA GLY A 207 8.22 -15.18 16.29
C GLY A 207 9.11 -14.63 17.40
N PHE A 208 8.91 -13.37 17.79
CA PHE A 208 9.62 -12.70 18.89
C PHE A 208 8.74 -11.59 19.46
N SER A 209 9.01 -11.16 20.69
CA SER A 209 8.32 -10.04 21.33
C SER A 209 9.23 -8.84 21.54
N VAL A 210 8.62 -7.64 21.61
CA VAL A 210 9.31 -6.40 21.98
C VAL A 210 8.98 -6.08 23.42
N LYS A 211 10.01 -5.87 24.23
CA LYS A 211 9.85 -5.41 25.62
C LYS A 211 10.08 -3.91 25.66
N ALA A 212 9.25 -3.22 26.44
CA ALA A 212 9.48 -1.83 26.85
C ALA A 212 10.75 -1.73 27.71
#